data_AF-A0A9Q4MNR6-F1
#
_entry.id   AF-A0A9Q4MNR6-F1
#
_cell.length_a   1.000
_cell.length_b   1.000
_cell.length_c   1.000
_cell.angle_alpha   90.00
_cell.angle_beta   90.00
_cell.angle_gamma   90.00
#
_symmetry.space_group_name_H-M   'P 1'
#
loop_
_entity.id
_entity.type
_entity.pdbx_description
1 polymer ?
#
loop_
_entity_poly.entity_id
_entity_poly.type
_entity_poly.pdbx_seq_one_letter_code
_entity_poly.pdbx_strand_id
1 'polypeptide(L)'
;MRITSIFLFTIIIFGGLSCSNDDSLIHNKTKGILEKYPEPTVTITAHNHIPFLAKNILEEKAITKSVNIISDIAWANGFGRTITARSDEMVIPDNMNRYIYPGSILEASSIAETRFTPIPVKNNPVHVSVSFPAKKVGGTIKEPSLLNIRQFVMDLMQQNNIGKQSATLSFDVQKFVSYDELKMTFGSNENTGLLFWGTSSAQYQNKYRIIRSSGLCIKFIQKYFTLDMDIPSNGLISGTIPGGYSPVYVSSIAYGRIGILTLETNYDYEKANKLVKETFNSLFINKNNTLTKEQEAFFNSAEMKVFIAGGSGVTGVKTIGGIKEFTNYITEGGEFSASSPGKPIFCSFANYSDDSPYRINFKIDIDSDPVYARLEYDITKDVSSGNVKSWYTDANVYLRFYADKACSIKTIAQNYIGFNINRLILQQYVGPNYSVSKAREVKLDQNLTFHNQTKGIEYPIAYGHRMTETIGTTYLDRGNWTNDHFYLRAGKFYQVRPPINMKYTCFIDYHNQNEYDCSDFE
;
A
#
# COMPACT_ATOMS: atom_id res chain seq x y z
N MET A 1 -19.56 -31.44 46.68
CA MET A 1 -20.98 -31.22 46.30
C MET A 1 -21.67 -30.51 47.44
N ARG A 2 -21.99 -29.20 47.26
CA ARG A 2 -22.86 -28.31 48.08
C ARG A 2 -22.45 -28.11 49.57
N ILE A 3 -22.51 -26.94 50.21
CA ILE A 3 -23.50 -25.84 50.20
C ILE A 3 -22.80 -24.51 50.55
N THR A 4 -23.34 -23.44 49.97
CA THR A 4 -23.17 -21.99 50.12
C THR A 4 -23.70 -21.38 51.43
N SER A 5 -23.12 -20.26 51.89
CA SER A 5 -23.80 -18.98 52.23
C SER A 5 -22.92 -18.11 53.13
N ILE A 6 -22.50 -16.93 52.66
CA ILE A 6 -23.09 -15.60 52.96
C ILE A 6 -22.95 -15.22 54.44
N PHE A 7 -22.09 -14.23 54.71
CA PHE A 7 -22.26 -13.34 55.86
C PHE A 7 -21.99 -11.88 55.45
N LEU A 8 -22.97 -11.04 55.78
CA LEU A 8 -23.08 -9.59 55.65
C LEU A 8 -22.38 -8.90 56.85
N PHE A 9 -22.44 -7.55 56.88
CA PHE A 9 -22.13 -6.63 58.00
C PHE A 9 -20.66 -6.14 58.11
N THR A 10 -20.30 -4.86 58.29
CA THR A 10 -21.04 -3.60 58.49
C THR A 10 -20.10 -2.42 58.19
N ILE A 11 -20.67 -1.30 57.77
CA ILE A 11 -20.04 0.04 57.73
C ILE A 11 -19.91 0.57 59.17
N ILE A 12 -18.74 1.08 59.53
CA ILE A 12 -18.55 1.97 60.69
C ILE A 12 -17.88 3.25 60.20
N ILE A 13 -18.63 4.36 60.32
CA ILE A 13 -18.14 5.72 60.21
C ILE A 13 -17.93 6.24 61.64
N PHE A 14 -16.73 6.72 61.94
CA PHE A 14 -16.50 7.65 63.06
C PHE A 14 -15.66 8.81 62.53
N GLY A 15 -16.21 10.01 62.61
CA GLY A 15 -15.51 11.26 62.35
C GLY A 15 -15.10 11.96 63.65
N GLY A 16 -14.08 12.80 63.56
CA GLY A 16 -13.89 13.92 64.49
C GLY A 16 -12.46 14.33 64.80
N LEU A 17 -12.08 15.50 64.25
CA LEU A 17 -11.11 16.49 64.74
C LEU A 17 -9.60 16.27 64.50
N SER A 18 -9.04 16.99 63.52
CA SER A 18 -8.24 18.20 63.79
C SER A 18 -7.94 18.96 62.50
N CYS A 19 -8.18 20.27 62.51
CA CYS A 19 -7.80 21.19 61.43
C CYS A 19 -6.27 21.40 61.43
N SER A 20 -5.65 21.13 60.29
CA SER A 20 -4.51 21.91 59.81
C SER A 20 -4.76 22.21 58.35
N ASN A 21 -4.84 23.51 58.03
CA ASN A 21 -4.89 23.98 56.65
C ASN A 21 -3.62 23.55 55.93
N ASP A 22 -3.73 22.59 55.02
CA ASP A 22 -2.77 22.43 53.92
C ASP A 22 -3.54 22.59 52.61
N ASP A 23 -3.52 23.84 52.13
CA ASP A 23 -3.76 24.20 50.74
C ASP A 23 -2.69 23.54 49.86
N SER A 24 -2.86 22.26 49.53
CA SER A 24 -2.23 21.69 48.34
C SER A 24 -2.94 20.42 47.93
N LEU A 25 -3.71 20.49 46.85
CA LEU A 25 -3.89 19.49 45.80
C LEU A 25 -5.22 19.71 45.08
N ILE A 26 -5.35 20.86 44.42
CA ILE A 26 -6.21 20.97 43.23
C ILE A 26 -5.33 21.52 42.11
N HIS A 27 -4.43 20.67 41.58
CA HIS A 27 -4.01 20.87 40.20
C HIS A 27 -5.18 20.40 39.34
N ASN A 28 -6.00 21.37 38.91
CA ASN A 28 -7.11 21.16 38.00
C ASN A 28 -6.63 20.42 36.75
N LYS A 29 -7.01 19.14 36.66
CA LYS A 29 -7.23 18.42 35.41
C LYS A 29 -8.23 19.22 34.58
N THR A 30 -7.75 19.97 33.61
CA THR A 30 -8.53 20.26 32.41
C THR A 30 -7.58 20.29 31.22
N LYS A 31 -7.15 19.10 30.75
CA LYS A 31 -7.26 18.87 29.31
C LYS A 31 -8.75 19.07 29.05
N GLY A 32 -9.16 20.30 28.72
CA GLY A 32 -10.51 20.56 28.23
C GLY A 32 -10.78 19.56 27.11
N ILE A 33 -12.03 19.20 26.90
CA ILE A 33 -12.44 18.32 25.80
C ILE A 33 -12.16 19.08 24.49
N LEU A 34 -10.89 19.18 24.12
CA LEU A 34 -10.42 19.72 22.87
C LEU A 34 -10.74 18.63 21.87
N GLU A 35 -11.64 18.95 20.95
CA GLU A 35 -11.98 18.02 19.89
C GLU A 35 -10.74 17.73 19.06
N LYS A 36 -10.46 16.43 18.94
CA LYS A 36 -9.40 15.92 18.08
C LYS A 36 -9.72 16.29 16.65
N TYR A 37 -8.72 16.81 15.93
CA TYR A 37 -8.87 17.06 14.50
C TYR A 37 -9.16 15.74 13.77
N PRO A 38 -10.16 15.70 12.86
CA PRO A 38 -10.38 14.52 12.03
C PRO A 38 -9.12 14.15 11.26
N GLU A 39 -8.73 12.88 11.25
CA GLU A 39 -7.56 12.43 10.49
C GLU A 39 -7.72 12.82 9.01
N PRO A 40 -6.83 13.65 8.44
CA PRO A 40 -6.97 14.11 7.06
C PRO A 40 -6.89 12.94 6.08
N THR A 41 -7.59 13.07 4.96
CA THR A 41 -7.57 12.08 3.88
C THR A 41 -7.01 12.68 2.61
N VAL A 42 -5.87 12.16 2.15
CA VAL A 42 -5.26 12.49 0.87
C VAL A 42 -5.81 11.55 -0.19
N THR A 43 -6.43 12.09 -1.24
CA THR A 43 -6.99 11.28 -2.32
C THR A 43 -6.00 11.16 -3.47
N ILE A 44 -5.78 9.92 -3.92
CA ILE A 44 -4.97 9.58 -5.09
C ILE A 44 -5.89 8.84 -6.06
N THR A 45 -5.91 9.28 -7.31
CA THR A 45 -6.72 8.65 -8.36
C THR A 45 -5.82 7.95 -9.37
N ALA A 46 -6.18 6.72 -9.72
CA ALA A 46 -5.41 5.87 -10.61
C ALA A 46 -6.31 5.21 -11.65
N HIS A 47 -6.20 5.66 -12.89
CA HIS A 47 -6.95 5.09 -14.00
C HIS A 47 -6.10 4.06 -14.77
N ASN A 48 -6.67 2.87 -14.98
CA ASN A 48 -6.12 1.77 -15.77
C ASN A 48 -4.73 1.28 -15.33
N HIS A 49 -4.39 1.41 -14.05
CA HIS A 49 -3.21 0.81 -13.44
C HIS A 49 -3.41 0.72 -11.92
N ILE A 50 -2.73 -0.21 -11.27
CA ILE A 50 -2.68 -0.28 -9.80
C ILE A 50 -1.38 0.41 -9.36
N PRO A 51 -1.45 1.46 -8.51
CA PRO A 51 -0.27 2.07 -7.92
C PRO A 51 0.62 1.04 -7.24
N PHE A 52 1.95 1.16 -7.37
CA PHE A 52 2.86 0.12 -6.87
C PHE A 52 2.74 -0.11 -5.37
N LEU A 53 2.64 0.97 -4.60
CA LEU A 53 2.48 0.87 -3.15
C LEU A 53 1.17 0.17 -2.80
N ALA A 54 0.08 0.48 -3.52
CA ALA A 54 -1.20 -0.20 -3.38
C ALA A 54 -1.10 -1.69 -3.76
N LYS A 55 -0.30 -2.06 -4.77
CA LYS A 55 -0.06 -3.46 -5.13
C LYS A 55 0.70 -4.21 -4.02
N ASN A 56 1.76 -3.64 -3.47
CA ASN A 56 2.51 -4.26 -2.36
C ASN A 56 1.63 -4.41 -1.11
N ILE A 57 0.77 -3.42 -0.87
CA ILE A 57 -0.33 -3.44 0.10
C ILE A 57 -1.19 -4.69 -0.11
N LEU A 58 -1.74 -4.87 -1.30
CA LEU A 58 -2.60 -6.02 -1.60
C LEU A 58 -1.88 -7.38 -1.49
N GLU A 59 -0.56 -7.41 -1.66
CA GLU A 59 0.26 -8.63 -1.64
C GLU A 59 0.87 -8.93 -0.26
N GLU A 60 0.55 -8.16 0.78
CA GLU A 60 1.12 -8.26 2.15
C GLU A 60 2.66 -8.30 2.19
N LYS A 61 3.31 -7.79 1.14
CA LYS A 61 4.76 -7.68 1.10
C LYS A 61 5.16 -6.55 2.04
N ALA A 62 6.21 -6.75 2.82
CA ALA A 62 6.70 -5.78 3.79
C ALA A 62 6.87 -4.40 3.12
N ILE A 63 5.90 -3.52 3.33
CA ILE A 63 6.00 -2.11 2.97
C ILE A 63 6.86 -1.48 4.06
N THR A 64 7.70 -0.54 3.69
CA THR A 64 8.40 0.32 4.65
C THR A 64 7.41 0.72 5.76
N LYS A 65 7.80 0.62 7.04
CA LYS A 65 6.98 0.74 8.27
C LYS A 65 5.97 1.91 8.32
N SER A 66 6.06 2.84 7.39
CA SER A 66 5.34 4.11 7.28
C SER A 66 3.89 4.03 6.81
N VAL A 67 3.40 2.94 6.18
CA VAL A 67 2.03 2.89 5.62
C VAL A 67 1.34 1.54 5.86
N ASN A 68 0.17 1.56 6.51
CA ASN A 68 -0.66 0.37 6.81
C ASN A 68 -2.00 0.39 6.07
N ILE A 69 -2.51 -0.79 5.71
CA ILE A 69 -3.80 -0.96 5.01
C ILE A 69 -4.93 -0.94 6.04
N ILE A 70 -6.00 -0.23 5.72
CA ILE A 70 -7.21 -0.18 6.52
C ILE A 70 -8.34 -0.95 5.84
N SER A 71 -8.50 -0.78 4.52
CA SER A 71 -9.57 -1.45 3.78
C SER A 71 -9.26 -1.55 2.28
N ASP A 72 -9.89 -2.53 1.63
CA ASP A 72 -9.95 -2.71 0.17
C ASP A 72 -11.42 -2.99 -0.21
N ILE A 73 -12.05 -2.04 -0.91
CA ILE A 73 -13.48 -2.10 -1.25
C ILE A 73 -13.63 -2.01 -2.76
N ALA A 74 -14.15 -3.08 -3.38
CA ALA A 74 -14.54 -3.05 -4.79
C ALA A 74 -15.78 -2.16 -4.99
N TRP A 75 -15.81 -1.43 -6.10
CA TRP A 75 -16.96 -0.60 -6.44
C TRP A 75 -18.13 -1.44 -6.93
N ALA A 76 -19.35 -0.97 -6.68
CA ALA A 76 -20.58 -1.69 -7.07
C ALA A 76 -20.70 -1.93 -8.59
N ASN A 77 -20.06 -1.08 -9.41
CA ASN A 77 -20.03 -1.24 -10.87
C ASN A 77 -19.01 -2.30 -11.33
N GLY A 78 -18.16 -2.85 -10.46
CA GLY A 78 -17.17 -3.88 -10.79
C GLY A 78 -15.93 -3.38 -11.54
N PHE A 79 -15.86 -2.09 -11.92
CA PHE A 79 -14.79 -1.50 -12.75
C PHE A 79 -13.84 -0.61 -11.95
N GLY A 80 -13.77 -0.82 -10.65
CA GLY A 80 -12.85 -0.09 -9.80
C GLY A 80 -12.89 -0.55 -8.36
N ARG A 81 -12.04 0.07 -7.55
CA ARG A 81 -11.95 -0.15 -6.11
C ARG A 81 -11.34 1.04 -5.40
N THR A 82 -11.55 1.09 -4.09
CA THR A 82 -10.90 2.04 -3.19
C THR A 82 -10.07 1.28 -2.18
N ILE A 83 -8.79 1.62 -2.09
CA ILE A 83 -7.89 1.15 -1.03
C ILE A 83 -7.69 2.30 -0.06
N THR A 84 -7.91 2.04 1.23
CA THR A 84 -7.59 3.01 2.29
C THR A 84 -6.32 2.56 2.97
N ALA A 85 -5.34 3.45 3.03
CA ALA A 85 -4.09 3.26 3.73
C ALA A 85 -3.84 4.40 4.72
N ARG A 86 -2.86 4.25 5.61
CA ARG A 86 -2.58 5.22 6.67
C ARG A 86 -1.10 5.33 6.97
N SER A 87 -0.64 6.56 7.18
CA SER A 87 0.71 6.87 7.61
C SER A 87 0.75 7.62 8.95
N ASP A 88 1.78 7.34 9.74
CA ASP A 88 2.08 7.94 11.05
C ASP A 88 3.44 8.67 11.09
N GLU A 89 4.15 8.71 9.96
CA GLU A 89 5.37 9.50 9.77
C GLU A 89 5.33 10.22 8.42
N MET A 90 5.96 11.40 8.34
CA MET A 90 6.09 12.13 7.08
C MET A 90 7.50 12.63 6.85
N VAL A 91 7.87 12.78 5.58
CA VAL A 91 9.12 13.41 5.15
C VAL A 91 9.10 14.89 5.52
N ILE A 92 10.19 15.38 6.08
CA ILE A 92 10.34 16.78 6.47
C ILE A 92 11.28 17.51 5.50
N PRO A 93 10.77 18.51 4.76
CA PRO A 93 11.61 19.41 3.98
C PRO A 93 12.52 20.28 4.87
N ASP A 94 13.75 20.51 4.44
CA ASP A 94 14.76 21.23 5.23
C ASP A 94 14.33 22.65 5.64
N ASN A 95 13.56 23.35 4.79
CA ASN A 95 13.02 24.68 5.07
C ASN A 95 11.96 24.69 6.17
N MET A 96 11.41 23.53 6.53
CA MET A 96 10.40 23.38 7.58
C MET A 96 10.99 23.00 8.95
N ASN A 97 12.28 22.65 9.01
CA ASN A 97 12.96 22.22 10.24
C ASN A 97 12.83 23.18 11.43
N ARG A 98 12.58 24.47 11.20
CA ARG A 98 12.37 25.46 12.27
C ARG A 98 11.15 25.17 13.16
N TYR A 99 10.18 24.41 12.65
CA TYR A 99 8.94 24.05 13.35
C TYR A 99 8.99 22.65 13.96
N ILE A 100 10.01 21.86 13.63
CA ILE A 100 10.07 20.43 13.92
C ILE A 100 11.09 20.18 15.03
N TYR A 101 10.60 20.14 16.27
CA TYR A 101 11.38 19.92 17.48
C TYR A 101 10.46 19.35 18.59
N PRO A 102 10.89 18.42 19.46
CA PRO A 102 10.03 17.86 20.51
C PRO A 102 9.26 18.91 21.29
N GLY A 103 7.95 18.67 21.42
CA GLY A 103 7.04 19.58 22.10
C GLY A 103 6.55 20.75 21.25
N SER A 104 7.05 20.97 20.03
CA SER A 104 6.48 21.99 19.12
C SER A 104 4.98 21.73 18.92
N ILE A 105 4.14 22.73 19.21
CA ILE A 105 2.67 22.63 19.17
C ILE A 105 2.16 23.32 17.90
N LEU A 106 1.46 22.56 17.07
CA LEU A 106 1.08 22.94 15.72
C LEU A 106 -0.42 22.70 15.49
N GLU A 107 -1.00 23.44 14.55
CA GLU A 107 -2.35 23.17 14.06
C GLU A 107 -2.38 21.85 13.29
N ALA A 108 -3.25 20.92 13.68
CA ALA A 108 -3.39 19.62 13.02
C ALA A 108 -3.68 19.73 11.52
N SER A 109 -4.55 20.67 11.11
CA SER A 109 -4.93 20.91 9.71
C SER A 109 -3.77 21.36 8.81
N SER A 110 -2.68 21.84 9.40
CA SER A 110 -1.49 22.30 8.68
C SER A 110 -0.49 21.18 8.37
N ILE A 111 -0.63 20.02 9.03
CA ILE A 111 0.37 18.94 9.03
C ILE A 111 0.40 18.22 7.68
N ALA A 112 -0.75 17.74 7.20
CA ALA A 112 -0.81 17.01 5.92
C ALA A 112 -0.37 17.86 4.72
N GLU A 113 -0.51 19.18 4.82
CA GLU A 113 -0.14 20.15 3.80
C GLU A 113 1.27 20.73 4.01
N THR A 114 2.04 20.13 4.92
CA THR A 114 3.44 20.47 5.27
C THR A 114 3.69 21.96 5.58
N ARG A 115 2.66 22.67 6.04
CA ARG A 115 2.74 24.10 6.44
C ARG A 115 3.25 24.29 7.86
N PHE A 116 2.97 23.34 8.77
CA PHE A 116 3.40 23.34 10.17
C PHE A 116 3.12 24.66 10.91
N THR A 117 1.86 25.12 10.90
CA THR A 117 1.44 26.37 11.53
C THR A 117 1.58 26.28 13.05
N PRO A 118 2.45 27.10 13.69
CA PRO A 118 2.61 27.08 15.14
C PRO A 118 1.43 27.72 15.87
N ILE A 119 1.05 27.13 16.99
CA ILE A 119 0.07 27.73 17.90
C ILE A 119 0.86 28.56 18.95
N PRO A 120 0.51 29.84 19.19
CA PRO A 120 1.30 30.73 20.05
C PRO A 120 1.05 30.44 21.54
N VAL A 121 1.69 29.40 22.06
CA VAL A 121 1.60 28.97 23.47
C VAL A 121 2.97 28.84 24.11
N LYS A 122 3.00 28.90 25.45
CA LYS A 122 4.22 28.66 26.23
C LYS A 122 4.29 27.20 26.66
N ASN A 123 5.28 26.50 26.13
CA ASN A 123 5.56 25.11 26.46
C ASN A 123 6.07 24.92 27.88
N ASN A 124 5.66 23.82 28.50
CA ASN A 124 6.30 23.26 29.69
C ASN A 124 7.61 22.55 29.32
N PRO A 125 8.49 22.26 30.31
CA PRO A 125 9.62 21.38 30.11
C PRO A 125 9.22 20.01 29.54
N VAL A 126 10.04 19.47 28.65
CA VAL A 126 9.82 18.14 28.04
C VAL A 126 10.98 17.20 28.37
N HIS A 127 10.66 15.92 28.53
CA HIS A 127 11.64 14.85 28.67
C HIS A 127 11.86 14.20 27.31
N VAL A 128 13.11 14.07 26.90
CA VAL A 128 13.48 13.53 25.59
C VAL A 128 14.65 12.56 25.71
N SER A 129 14.73 11.65 24.76
CA SER A 129 15.85 10.72 24.62
C SER A 129 16.22 10.48 23.16
N VAL A 130 17.46 10.04 22.94
CA VAL A 130 18.00 9.69 21.61
C VAL A 130 18.19 8.19 21.48
N SER A 131 18.02 7.66 20.28
CA SER A 131 18.12 6.21 20.03
C SER A 131 19.52 5.67 19.83
N PHE A 132 20.55 6.52 19.68
CA PHE A 132 21.90 6.03 19.47
C PHE A 132 22.48 5.45 20.77
N PRO A 133 23.31 4.38 20.69
CA PRO A 133 23.92 3.79 21.88
C PRO A 133 24.82 4.79 22.61
N ALA A 134 24.52 5.04 23.88
CA ALA A 134 25.23 6.01 24.71
C ALA A 134 25.07 5.65 26.20
N LYS A 135 25.98 6.15 27.05
CA LYS A 135 25.89 5.98 28.52
C LYS A 135 24.74 6.79 29.10
N LYS A 136 24.56 8.00 28.57
CA LYS A 136 23.42 8.86 28.86
C LYS A 136 22.71 9.16 27.55
N VAL A 137 21.44 8.79 27.49
CA VAL A 137 20.62 8.87 26.26
C VAL A 137 19.50 9.91 26.36
N GLY A 138 19.30 10.57 27.51
CA GLY A 138 18.15 11.45 27.68
C GLY A 138 18.34 12.54 28.73
N GLY A 139 17.32 13.40 28.83
CA GLY A 139 17.27 14.50 29.79
C GLY A 139 16.05 15.40 29.60
N THR A 140 16.02 16.49 30.37
CA THR A 140 14.93 17.47 30.36
C THR A 140 15.35 18.73 29.59
N ILE A 141 14.50 19.17 28.66
CA ILE A 141 14.63 20.46 27.99
C ILE A 141 13.62 21.41 28.61
N LYS A 142 14.12 22.40 29.37
CA LYS A 142 13.29 23.33 30.14
C LYS A 142 12.41 24.21 29.26
N GLU A 143 12.95 24.67 28.14
CA GLU A 143 12.26 25.54 27.19
C GLU A 143 12.36 24.91 25.80
N PRO A 144 11.35 24.14 25.36
CA PRO A 144 11.36 23.51 24.05
C PRO A 144 11.50 24.55 22.94
N SER A 145 12.60 24.46 22.18
CA SER A 145 12.87 25.31 21.03
C SER A 145 13.90 24.65 20.12
N LEU A 146 13.95 25.06 18.85
CA LEU A 146 14.97 24.58 17.91
C LEU A 146 16.40 24.74 18.47
N LEU A 147 16.68 25.86 19.12
CA LEU A 147 18.00 26.15 19.71
C LEU A 147 18.33 25.15 20.81
N ASN A 148 17.45 25.03 21.82
CA ASN A 148 17.71 24.20 22.99
C ASN A 148 17.76 22.72 22.64
N ILE A 149 17.01 22.28 21.64
CA ILE A 149 17.02 20.90 21.15
C ILE A 149 18.32 20.60 20.38
N ARG A 150 18.80 21.53 19.55
CA ARG A 150 20.12 21.39 18.92
C ARG A 150 21.24 21.32 19.96
N GLN A 151 21.21 22.21 20.96
CA GLN A 151 22.21 22.19 22.03
C GLN A 151 22.17 20.87 22.81
N PHE A 152 20.98 20.41 23.17
CA PHE A 152 20.79 19.12 23.87
C PHE A 152 21.38 17.94 23.09
N VAL A 153 21.09 17.84 21.79
CA VAL A 153 21.63 16.77 20.93
C VAL A 153 23.16 16.88 20.83
N MET A 154 23.70 18.08 20.60
CA MET A 154 25.15 18.29 20.52
C MET A 154 25.86 17.93 21.83
N ASP A 155 25.30 18.33 22.98
CA ASP A 155 25.85 18.03 24.30
C ASP A 155 25.87 16.52 24.56
N LEU A 156 24.78 15.82 24.24
CA LEU A 156 24.74 14.36 24.38
C LEU A 156 25.77 13.68 23.48
N MET A 157 25.92 14.13 22.23
CA MET A 157 26.89 13.55 21.31
C MET A 157 28.34 13.78 21.76
N GLN A 158 28.65 14.98 22.26
CA GLN A 158 29.98 15.31 22.80
C GLN A 158 30.27 14.54 24.09
N GLN A 159 29.32 14.49 25.04
CA GLN A 159 29.47 13.75 26.31
C GLN A 159 29.72 12.26 26.09
N ASN A 160 29.13 11.69 25.04
CA ASN A 160 29.30 10.29 24.68
C ASN A 160 30.47 10.04 23.72
N ASN A 161 31.27 11.07 23.38
CA ASN A 161 32.37 10.99 22.41
C ASN A 161 31.94 10.30 21.10
N ILE A 162 30.76 10.63 20.58
CA ILE A 162 30.23 10.03 19.35
C ILE A 162 31.12 10.46 18.17
N GLY A 163 31.98 9.52 17.76
CA GLY A 163 32.82 9.67 16.58
C GLY A 163 32.04 9.57 15.28
N LYS A 164 32.77 9.58 14.16
CA LYS A 164 32.20 9.33 12.84
C LYS A 164 31.57 7.94 12.79
N GLN A 165 30.29 7.85 12.48
CA GLN A 165 29.63 6.57 12.24
C GLN A 165 29.13 6.48 10.80
N SER A 166 29.36 5.33 10.18
CA SER A 166 28.71 4.97 8.93
C SER A 166 27.28 4.55 9.26
N ALA A 167 26.30 5.36 8.86
CA ALA A 167 24.92 4.93 8.94
C ALA A 167 24.56 4.04 7.75
N THR A 168 23.80 2.97 8.02
CA THR A 168 23.31 2.03 7.01
C THR A 168 22.40 2.75 6.03
N LEU A 169 22.73 2.67 4.74
CA LEU A 169 21.84 3.12 3.69
C LEU A 169 20.83 2.02 3.37
N SER A 170 19.56 2.37 3.37
CA SER A 170 18.49 1.53 2.83
C SER A 170 17.92 2.22 1.59
N PHE A 171 17.49 1.44 0.61
CA PHE A 171 16.74 1.98 -0.51
C PHE A 171 15.59 1.06 -0.91
N ASP A 172 14.54 1.67 -1.46
CA ASP A 172 13.38 0.99 -2.04
C ASP A 172 13.09 1.58 -3.42
N VAL A 173 12.63 0.73 -4.35
CA VAL A 173 12.33 1.11 -5.74
C VAL A 173 10.85 0.82 -6.00
N GLN A 174 10.13 1.86 -6.40
CA GLN A 174 8.69 1.84 -6.60
C GLN A 174 8.34 2.25 -8.02
N LYS A 175 7.39 1.57 -8.66
CA LYS A 175 6.79 2.05 -9.91
C LYS A 175 5.83 3.20 -9.61
N PHE A 176 5.76 4.20 -10.48
CA PHE A 176 4.67 5.17 -10.48
C PHE A 176 4.25 5.48 -11.92
N VAL A 177 3.00 5.88 -12.11
CA VAL A 177 2.45 6.32 -13.41
C VAL A 177 1.85 7.72 -13.30
N SER A 178 1.33 8.09 -12.14
CA SER A 178 0.94 9.44 -11.76
C SER A 178 1.90 9.99 -10.71
N TYR A 179 2.26 11.27 -10.83
CA TYR A 179 3.09 11.94 -9.82
C TYR A 179 2.38 12.01 -8.46
N ASP A 180 1.04 12.05 -8.43
CA ASP A 180 0.28 12.04 -7.19
C ASP A 180 0.46 10.74 -6.38
N GLU A 181 0.84 9.63 -7.03
CA GLU A 181 1.18 8.38 -6.31
C GLU A 181 2.37 8.58 -5.36
N LEU A 182 3.27 9.52 -5.68
CA LEU A 182 4.45 9.83 -4.87
C LEU A 182 4.09 10.45 -3.52
N LYS A 183 2.88 11.01 -3.35
CA LYS A 183 2.42 11.57 -2.05
C LYS A 183 2.54 10.55 -0.91
N MET A 184 2.29 9.27 -1.21
CA MET A 184 2.46 8.20 -0.23
C MET A 184 3.92 7.99 0.17
N THR A 185 4.87 8.22 -0.74
CA THR A 185 6.31 8.17 -0.43
C THR A 185 6.71 9.27 0.56
N PHE A 186 6.04 10.43 0.50
CA PHE A 186 6.26 11.56 1.41
C PHE A 186 5.46 11.43 2.73
N GLY A 187 4.38 10.66 2.76
CA GLY A 187 3.49 10.57 3.94
C GLY A 187 2.66 11.84 4.16
N SER A 188 2.47 12.65 3.12
CA SER A 188 1.77 13.95 3.18
C SER A 188 1.10 14.29 1.83
N ASN A 189 0.29 15.36 1.80
CA ASN A 189 -0.34 15.89 0.59
C ASN A 189 0.58 16.85 -0.18
N GLU A 190 1.87 16.56 -0.23
CA GLU A 190 2.82 17.36 -0.98
C GLU A 190 2.42 17.44 -2.46
N ASN A 191 2.58 18.61 -3.08
CA ASN A 191 2.33 18.75 -4.51
C ASN A 191 3.51 18.17 -5.29
N THR A 192 3.57 16.84 -5.36
CA THR A 192 4.68 16.08 -5.96
C THR A 192 4.83 16.36 -7.46
N GLY A 193 3.74 16.61 -8.17
CA GLY A 193 3.77 17.04 -9.57
C GLY A 193 4.52 18.36 -9.75
N LEU A 194 4.17 19.39 -8.96
CA LEU A 194 4.88 20.67 -8.97
C LEU A 194 6.32 20.53 -8.47
N LEU A 195 6.52 19.78 -7.37
CA LEU A 195 7.78 19.58 -6.70
C LEU A 195 8.85 19.04 -7.66
N PHE A 196 8.53 17.98 -8.42
CA PHE A 196 9.47 17.39 -9.36
C PHE A 196 9.36 18.00 -10.77
N TRP A 197 8.16 18.24 -11.30
CA TRP A 197 7.99 18.45 -12.74
C TRP A 197 7.56 19.85 -13.16
N GLY A 198 7.25 20.74 -12.19
CA GLY A 198 6.91 22.14 -12.45
C GLY A 198 5.54 22.35 -13.11
N THR A 199 5.10 23.60 -13.18
CA THR A 199 3.84 24.01 -13.82
C THR A 199 4.06 24.39 -15.28
N SER A 200 4.08 23.42 -16.19
CA SER A 200 3.82 23.69 -17.61
C SER A 200 2.36 23.36 -17.93
N SER A 201 1.65 24.28 -18.59
CA SER A 201 0.23 24.13 -18.93
C SER A 201 -0.08 22.94 -19.85
N ALA A 202 0.92 22.43 -20.58
CA ALA A 202 0.81 21.21 -21.38
C ALA A 202 0.86 19.92 -20.52
N GLN A 203 1.60 19.89 -19.41
CA GLN A 203 1.59 18.75 -18.45
C GLN A 203 0.28 18.65 -17.66
N TYR A 204 -0.43 19.77 -17.49
CA TYR A 204 -1.78 19.78 -16.91
C TYR A 204 -2.80 19.01 -17.75
N GLN A 205 -2.59 18.90 -19.08
CA GLN A 205 -3.50 18.16 -19.97
C GLN A 205 -3.42 16.63 -19.75
N ASN A 206 -2.28 16.11 -19.31
CA ASN A 206 -2.07 14.67 -19.05
C ASN A 206 -2.38 14.24 -17.61
N LYS A 207 -3.13 15.03 -16.84
CA LYS A 207 -3.55 14.72 -15.45
C LYS A 207 -2.37 14.30 -14.54
N TYR A 208 -1.23 14.98 -14.62
CA TYR A 208 -0.04 14.70 -13.79
C TYR A 208 0.53 13.28 -13.94
N ARG A 209 0.51 12.71 -15.15
CA ARG A 209 1.10 11.40 -15.44
C ARG A 209 2.48 11.50 -16.08
N ILE A 210 3.24 10.41 -15.95
CA ILE A 210 4.50 10.20 -16.67
C ILE A 210 4.28 10.29 -18.17
N ILE A 211 5.29 10.76 -18.90
CA ILE A 211 5.25 10.85 -20.36
C ILE A 211 6.08 9.76 -21.03
N ARG A 212 6.96 9.09 -20.28
CA ARG A 212 7.77 7.96 -20.74
C ARG A 212 7.08 6.62 -20.42
N SER A 213 7.61 5.53 -20.98
CA SER A 213 7.06 4.18 -20.80
C SER A 213 6.99 3.72 -19.34
N SER A 214 7.97 4.11 -18.52
CA SER A 214 8.08 3.69 -17.12
C SER A 214 8.57 4.82 -16.22
N GLY A 215 7.90 4.98 -15.07
CA GLY A 215 8.32 5.83 -13.96
C GLY A 215 8.79 5.00 -12.76
N LEU A 216 9.94 5.34 -12.20
CA LEU A 216 10.53 4.71 -11.01
C LEU A 216 10.83 5.76 -9.93
N CYS A 217 10.37 5.51 -8.72
CA CYS A 217 10.69 6.30 -7.53
C CYS A 217 11.64 5.48 -6.64
N ILE A 218 12.83 6.02 -6.40
CA ILE A 218 13.84 5.41 -5.55
C ILE A 218 13.93 6.24 -4.27
N LYS A 219 13.45 5.67 -3.15
CA LYS A 219 13.59 6.27 -1.83
C LYS A 219 14.83 5.71 -1.17
N PHE A 220 15.83 6.54 -0.90
CA PHE A 220 17.01 6.16 -0.12
C PHE A 220 17.00 6.87 1.23
N ILE A 221 17.26 6.11 2.29
CA ILE A 221 17.22 6.60 3.67
C ILE A 221 18.50 6.17 4.36
N GLN A 222 19.17 7.15 4.95
CA GLN A 222 20.27 6.98 5.88
C GLN A 222 19.84 7.57 7.22
N LYS A 223 19.24 6.73 8.07
CA LYS A 223 18.77 7.14 9.40
C LYS A 223 19.93 7.07 10.39
N TYR A 224 20.20 8.17 11.10
CA TYR A 224 21.27 8.24 12.09
C TYR A 224 20.76 7.85 13.47
N PHE A 225 19.70 8.51 13.94
CA PHE A 225 19.05 8.24 15.22
C PHE A 225 17.64 8.85 15.24
N THR A 226 16.84 8.51 16.25
CA THR A 226 15.60 9.22 16.58
C THR A 226 15.79 10.05 17.86
N LEU A 227 15.12 11.20 17.91
CA LEU A 227 14.93 12.01 19.11
C LEU A 227 13.45 11.90 19.49
N ASP A 228 13.19 11.24 20.62
CA ASP A 228 11.87 10.83 21.06
C ASP A 228 11.48 11.58 22.32
N MET A 229 10.24 12.07 22.38
CA MET A 229 9.67 12.77 23.52
C MET A 229 8.80 11.82 24.35
N ASP A 230 8.99 11.83 25.67
CA ASP A 230 8.08 11.12 26.58
C ASP A 230 6.68 11.76 26.55
N ILE A 231 5.65 10.93 26.75
CA ILE A 231 4.28 11.42 26.91
C ILE A 231 4.22 12.30 28.18
N PRO A 232 3.81 13.57 28.07
CA PRO A 232 3.94 14.53 29.16
C PRO A 232 2.85 14.32 30.21
N SER A 233 3.26 13.81 31.38
CA SER A 233 2.37 13.54 32.52
C SER A 233 1.69 14.80 33.08
N ASN A 234 2.36 15.95 33.03
CA ASN A 234 1.88 17.22 33.58
C ASN A 234 1.29 18.19 32.54
N GLY A 235 1.04 17.70 31.30
CA GLY A 235 0.60 18.54 30.18
C GLY A 235 1.75 19.34 29.53
N LEU A 236 1.55 19.71 28.27
CA LEU A 236 2.59 20.29 27.39
C LEU A 236 2.73 21.82 27.50
N ILE A 237 1.75 22.53 28.06
CA ILE A 237 1.75 24.00 28.14
C ILE A 237 1.47 24.51 29.56
N SER A 238 1.92 25.73 29.82
CA SER A 238 1.46 26.54 30.93
C SER A 238 0.23 27.33 30.48
N GLY A 239 -0.96 26.98 30.97
CA GLY A 239 -2.22 27.67 30.67
C GLY A 239 -3.16 26.87 29.76
N THR A 240 -4.02 27.57 29.01
CA THR A 240 -5.03 26.97 28.14
C THR A 240 -4.69 27.16 26.67
N ILE A 241 -4.95 26.14 25.85
CA ILE A 241 -4.94 26.27 24.39
C ILE A 241 -5.98 27.34 23.99
N PRO A 242 -5.64 28.31 23.12
CA PRO A 242 -6.64 29.25 22.61
C PRO A 242 -7.78 28.50 21.88
N GLY A 243 -9.01 28.98 22.02
CA GLY A 243 -10.16 28.36 21.35
C GLY A 243 -10.01 28.38 19.81
N GLY A 244 -10.62 27.40 19.14
CA GLY A 244 -10.62 27.30 17.67
C GLY A 244 -9.48 26.47 17.07
N TYR A 245 -8.58 25.94 17.88
CA TYR A 245 -7.50 25.06 17.43
C TYR A 245 -7.74 23.60 17.82
N SER A 246 -7.35 22.69 16.93
CA SER A 246 -7.11 21.28 17.25
C SER A 246 -5.60 21.02 17.20
N PRO A 247 -4.90 21.04 18.35
CA PRO A 247 -3.45 20.96 18.39
C PRO A 247 -2.92 19.54 18.24
N VAL A 248 -1.75 19.44 17.60
CA VAL A 248 -0.84 18.31 17.70
C VAL A 248 0.50 18.78 18.26
N TYR A 249 1.31 17.85 18.73
CA TYR A 249 2.70 18.12 19.08
C TYR A 249 3.66 17.13 18.42
N VAL A 250 4.89 17.57 18.17
CA VAL A 250 5.98 16.72 17.67
C VAL A 250 6.39 15.74 18.77
N SER A 251 6.20 14.44 18.53
CA SER A 251 6.47 13.37 19.49
C SER A 251 7.77 12.62 19.22
N SER A 252 8.15 12.47 17.96
CA SER A 252 9.39 11.79 17.55
C SER A 252 9.92 12.39 16.26
N ILE A 253 11.25 12.49 16.16
CA ILE A 253 11.96 12.96 14.98
C ILE A 253 13.05 11.97 14.61
N ALA A 254 13.06 11.51 13.37
CA ALA A 254 14.21 10.81 12.82
C ALA A 254 15.20 11.82 12.23
N TYR A 255 16.44 11.78 12.71
CA TYR A 255 17.56 12.52 12.16
C TYR A 255 18.33 11.65 11.17
N GLY A 256 18.77 12.25 10.09
CA GLY A 256 19.48 11.51 9.06
C GLY A 256 19.56 12.27 7.76
N ARG A 257 19.59 11.48 6.70
CA ARG A 257 19.49 11.92 5.32
C ARG A 257 18.44 11.10 4.58
N ILE A 258 17.65 11.78 3.77
CA ILE A 258 16.73 11.16 2.83
C ILE A 258 16.96 11.74 1.44
N GLY A 259 16.72 10.93 0.43
CA GLY A 259 16.24 11.50 -0.80
C GLY A 259 15.39 10.56 -1.61
N ILE A 260 14.70 11.19 -2.54
CA ILE A 260 13.65 10.60 -3.34
C ILE A 260 14.00 10.96 -4.77
N LEU A 261 14.50 9.98 -5.50
CA LEU A 261 14.83 10.09 -6.92
C LEU A 261 13.63 9.62 -7.74
N THR A 262 13.08 10.48 -8.58
CA THR A 262 12.14 10.11 -9.62
C THR A 262 12.90 9.95 -10.93
N LEU A 263 12.65 8.85 -11.64
CA LEU A 263 13.27 8.50 -12.90
C LEU A 263 12.19 8.13 -13.92
N GLU A 264 12.21 8.77 -15.08
CA GLU A 264 11.38 8.41 -16.23
C GLU A 264 12.21 7.89 -17.39
N THR A 265 11.78 6.76 -17.99
CA THR A 265 12.53 6.07 -19.05
C THR A 265 11.60 5.39 -20.06
N ASN A 266 12.08 5.24 -21.30
CA ASN A 266 11.39 4.48 -22.34
C ASN A 266 11.59 2.96 -22.22
N TYR A 267 12.42 2.50 -21.27
CA TYR A 267 12.62 1.09 -20.99
C TYR A 267 11.37 0.47 -20.36
N ASP A 268 11.17 -0.83 -20.57
CA ASP A 268 10.18 -1.60 -19.82
C ASP A 268 10.52 -1.58 -18.32
N TYR A 269 9.48 -1.58 -17.47
CA TYR A 269 9.64 -1.45 -16.04
C TYR A 269 10.51 -2.55 -15.45
N GLU A 270 10.35 -3.80 -15.86
CA GLU A 270 11.12 -4.91 -15.27
C GLU A 270 12.62 -4.74 -15.58
N LYS A 271 12.94 -4.34 -16.81
CA LYS A 271 14.32 -4.04 -17.20
C LYS A 271 14.87 -2.84 -16.44
N ALA A 272 14.11 -1.75 -16.35
CA ALA A 272 14.52 -0.53 -15.64
C ALA A 272 14.73 -0.80 -14.15
N ASN A 273 13.80 -1.50 -13.50
CA ASN A 273 13.86 -1.88 -12.08
C ASN A 273 15.10 -2.75 -11.80
N LYS A 274 15.41 -3.71 -12.66
CA LYS A 274 16.63 -4.52 -12.58
C LYS A 274 17.89 -3.65 -12.64
N LEU A 275 18.02 -2.78 -13.66
CA LEU A 275 19.18 -1.92 -13.84
C LEU A 275 19.39 -0.95 -12.68
N VAL A 276 18.31 -0.37 -12.15
CA VAL A 276 18.35 0.50 -10.96
C VAL A 276 18.85 -0.29 -9.75
N LYS A 277 18.26 -1.45 -9.44
CA LYS A 277 18.64 -2.26 -8.27
C LYS A 277 20.09 -2.72 -8.34
N GLU A 278 20.53 -3.22 -9.49
CA GLU A 278 21.93 -3.64 -9.69
C GLU A 278 22.90 -2.49 -9.50
N THR A 279 22.57 -1.31 -10.04
CA THR A 279 23.41 -0.11 -9.93
C THR A 279 23.49 0.39 -8.49
N PHE A 280 22.35 0.52 -7.80
CA PHE A 280 22.31 0.99 -6.42
C PHE A 280 22.98 0.01 -5.46
N ASN A 281 22.79 -1.30 -5.66
CA ASN A 281 23.51 -2.32 -4.88
C ASN A 281 25.03 -2.22 -5.11
N SER A 282 25.47 -2.06 -6.36
CA SER A 282 26.90 -1.91 -6.66
C SER A 282 27.50 -0.67 -5.99
N LEU A 283 26.85 0.48 -6.13
CA LEU A 283 27.34 1.77 -5.64
C LEU A 283 27.35 1.84 -4.11
N PHE A 284 26.25 1.43 -3.46
CA PHE A 284 26.03 1.74 -2.05
C PHE A 284 26.26 0.56 -1.10
N ILE A 285 26.04 -0.68 -1.56
CA ILE A 285 26.26 -1.87 -0.74
C ILE A 285 27.67 -2.40 -0.99
N ASN A 286 28.02 -2.61 -2.26
CA ASN A 286 29.32 -3.19 -2.64
C ASN A 286 30.44 -2.13 -2.71
N LYS A 287 30.09 -0.83 -2.63
CA LYS A 287 31.03 0.30 -2.73
C LYS A 287 31.89 0.26 -4.00
N ASN A 288 31.35 -0.26 -5.10
CA ASN A 288 32.00 -0.29 -6.41
C ASN A 288 31.46 0.83 -7.29
N ASN A 289 32.35 1.77 -7.64
CA ASN A 289 32.02 2.98 -8.40
C ASN A 289 32.07 2.76 -9.92
N THR A 290 32.29 1.54 -10.40
CA THR A 290 32.34 1.22 -11.83
C THR A 290 30.98 0.77 -12.32
N LEU A 291 30.45 1.47 -13.32
CA LEU A 291 29.19 1.11 -13.99
C LEU A 291 29.47 0.36 -15.29
N THR A 292 28.57 -0.54 -15.66
CA THR A 292 28.60 -1.18 -16.98
C THR A 292 28.13 -0.19 -18.06
N LYS A 293 28.52 -0.42 -19.32
CA LYS A 293 28.05 0.40 -20.46
C LYS A 293 26.52 0.44 -20.56
N GLU A 294 25.84 -0.66 -20.22
CA GLU A 294 24.37 -0.71 -20.23
C GLU A 294 23.78 0.17 -19.12
N GLN A 295 24.34 0.14 -17.92
CA GLN A 295 23.93 1.01 -16.82
C GLN A 295 24.15 2.48 -17.15
N GLU A 296 25.33 2.83 -17.70
CA GLU A 296 25.62 4.20 -18.14
C GLU A 296 24.63 4.67 -19.22
N ALA A 297 24.40 3.86 -20.25
CA ALA A 297 23.46 4.18 -21.32
C ALA A 297 22.02 4.37 -20.79
N PHE A 298 21.59 3.49 -19.88
CA PHE A 298 20.27 3.58 -19.24
C PHE A 298 20.09 4.90 -18.50
N PHE A 299 20.98 5.24 -17.58
CA PHE A 299 20.85 6.47 -16.78
C PHE A 299 21.08 7.75 -17.60
N ASN A 300 21.91 7.72 -18.64
CA ASN A 300 22.09 8.87 -19.53
C ASN A 300 20.86 9.14 -20.42
N SER A 301 20.04 8.11 -20.68
CA SER A 301 18.80 8.23 -21.46
C SER A 301 17.57 8.61 -20.63
N ALA A 302 17.67 8.46 -19.31
CA ALA A 302 16.55 8.66 -18.39
C ALA A 302 16.46 10.11 -17.92
N GLU A 303 15.24 10.60 -17.70
CA GLU A 303 15.03 11.90 -17.07
C GLU A 303 14.93 11.72 -15.55
N MET A 304 15.80 12.41 -14.81
CA MET A 304 16.00 12.18 -13.38
C MET A 304 15.88 13.46 -12.57
N LYS A 305 15.11 13.38 -11.47
CA LYS A 305 14.93 14.47 -10.52
C LYS A 305 15.00 13.96 -9.10
N VAL A 306 15.72 14.65 -8.23
CA VAL A 306 15.92 14.25 -6.85
C VAL A 306 15.41 15.31 -5.90
N PHE A 307 14.72 14.87 -4.86
CA PHE A 307 14.50 15.62 -3.64
C PHE A 307 15.51 15.16 -2.59
N ILE A 308 16.22 16.09 -1.95
CA ILE A 308 17.18 15.79 -0.88
C ILE A 308 16.85 16.62 0.36
N ALA A 309 16.81 15.95 1.52
CA ALA A 309 16.72 16.56 2.84
C ALA A 309 17.70 15.88 3.83
N GLY A 310 18.11 16.61 4.86
CA GLY A 310 18.96 16.07 5.94
C GLY A 310 20.47 16.22 5.80
N GLY A 311 20.98 16.57 4.62
CA GLY A 311 22.43 16.66 4.33
C GLY A 311 23.08 18.03 4.63
N SER A 312 24.42 18.05 4.63
CA SER A 312 25.26 19.26 4.75
C SER A 312 25.35 20.09 3.46
N GLY A 313 24.94 19.53 2.32
CA GLY A 313 24.98 20.14 0.99
C GLY A 313 23.68 20.85 0.57
N VAL A 314 23.45 20.93 -0.74
CA VAL A 314 22.29 21.61 -1.32
C VAL A 314 20.99 20.83 -1.05
N THR A 315 19.97 21.55 -0.58
CA THR A 315 18.68 21.00 -0.16
C THR A 315 17.59 21.36 -1.17
N GLY A 316 16.51 20.58 -1.20
CA GLY A 316 15.39 20.79 -2.12
C GLY A 316 15.49 19.93 -3.38
N VAL A 317 14.73 20.32 -4.42
CA VAL A 317 14.63 19.55 -5.66
C VAL A 317 15.66 19.99 -6.68
N LYS A 318 16.32 19.01 -7.30
CA LYS A 318 17.24 19.22 -8.41
C LYS A 318 16.94 18.29 -9.57
N THR A 319 17.08 18.81 -10.78
CA THR A 319 17.24 17.99 -11.97
C THR A 319 18.69 17.52 -12.01
N ILE A 320 18.90 16.24 -12.30
CA ILE A 320 20.24 15.64 -12.35
C ILE A 320 20.55 15.21 -13.78
N GLY A 321 21.72 15.59 -14.28
CA GLY A 321 22.17 15.29 -15.65
C GLY A 321 22.73 13.87 -15.84
N GLY A 322 22.79 13.04 -14.80
CA GLY A 322 23.23 11.65 -14.91
C GLY A 322 23.55 10.97 -13.58
N ILE A 323 23.75 9.65 -13.62
CA ILE A 323 23.99 8.83 -12.41
C ILE A 323 25.24 9.24 -11.63
N LYS A 324 26.28 9.78 -12.28
CA LYS A 324 27.48 10.26 -11.58
C LYS A 324 27.19 11.46 -10.70
N GLU A 325 26.45 12.45 -11.22
CA GLU A 325 26.02 13.61 -10.45
C GLU A 325 25.09 13.17 -9.30
N PHE A 326 24.19 12.21 -9.55
CA PHE A 326 23.38 11.61 -8.48
C PHE A 326 24.27 10.97 -7.40
N THR A 327 25.19 10.07 -7.79
CA THR A 327 26.09 9.38 -6.87
C THR A 327 26.87 10.37 -6.02
N ASN A 328 27.44 11.42 -6.63
CA ASN A 328 28.14 12.48 -5.90
C ASN A 328 27.24 13.13 -4.86
N TYR A 329 26.00 13.50 -5.23
CA TYR A 329 25.06 13.99 -4.23
C TYR A 329 24.90 12.99 -3.09
N ILE A 330 24.73 11.69 -3.36
CA ILE A 330 24.49 10.67 -2.33
C ILE A 330 25.73 10.36 -1.48
N THR A 331 26.93 10.37 -2.05
CA THR A 331 28.17 10.00 -1.36
C THR A 331 28.82 11.17 -0.63
N GLU A 332 28.66 12.40 -1.13
CA GLU A 332 29.27 13.62 -0.55
C GLU A 332 28.49 14.20 0.65
N GLY A 333 27.33 13.64 0.99
CA GLY A 333 26.44 14.17 2.04
C GLY A 333 26.95 14.06 3.49
N GLY A 334 28.17 13.53 3.69
CA GLY A 334 28.87 13.50 4.97
C GLY A 334 28.58 12.29 5.84
N GLU A 335 29.46 12.08 6.83
CA GLU A 335 29.30 11.09 7.89
C GLU A 335 28.59 11.70 9.09
N PHE A 336 27.80 10.89 9.81
CA PHE A 336 27.21 11.29 11.07
C PHE A 336 28.30 11.48 12.13
N SER A 337 28.32 12.65 12.78
CA SER A 337 29.28 12.98 13.85
C SER A 337 28.72 14.04 14.80
N ALA A 338 29.38 14.28 15.93
CA ALA A 338 29.00 15.35 16.85
C ALA A 338 29.06 16.77 16.21
N SER A 339 29.91 16.96 15.20
CA SER A 339 30.00 18.23 14.43
C SER A 339 29.00 18.30 13.27
N SER A 340 28.40 17.18 12.89
CA SER A 340 27.40 17.08 11.83
C SER A 340 26.35 16.02 12.21
N PRO A 341 25.43 16.33 13.14
CA PRO A 341 24.46 15.37 13.67
C PRO A 341 23.35 14.98 12.68
N GLY A 342 23.36 15.56 11.47
CA GLY A 342 22.25 15.47 10.51
C GLY A 342 21.12 16.44 10.83
N LYS A 343 20.04 16.39 10.05
CA LYS A 343 18.83 17.18 10.27
C LYS A 343 17.59 16.28 10.35
N PRO A 344 16.45 16.79 10.84
CA PRO A 344 15.18 16.06 10.75
C PRO A 344 14.88 15.63 9.31
N ILE A 345 14.52 14.36 9.13
CA ILE A 345 14.11 13.80 7.83
C ILE A 345 12.73 13.14 7.88
N PHE A 346 12.33 12.63 9.06
CA PHE A 346 10.97 12.18 9.33
C PHE A 346 10.49 12.75 10.66
N CYS A 347 9.17 12.98 10.75
CA CYS A 347 8.52 13.38 11.99
C CYS A 347 7.23 12.61 12.20
N SER A 348 6.97 12.26 13.46
CA SER A 348 5.69 11.79 13.95
C SER A 348 5.08 12.83 14.90
N PHE A 349 3.76 12.89 14.89
CA PHE A 349 2.99 13.83 15.72
C PHE A 349 2.02 13.06 16.60
N ALA A 350 1.67 13.63 17.75
CA ALA A 350 0.64 13.12 18.63
C ALA A 350 -0.45 14.19 18.82
N ASN A 351 -1.70 13.74 18.94
CA ASN A 351 -2.82 14.62 19.22
C ASN A 351 -2.70 15.14 20.63
N TYR A 352 -2.78 16.45 20.82
CA TYR A 352 -2.64 17.06 22.14
C TYR A 352 -3.76 16.63 23.11
N SER A 353 -4.95 16.32 22.58
CA SER A 353 -6.13 15.96 23.36
C SER A 353 -5.96 14.64 24.14
N ASP A 354 -5.31 13.63 23.54
CA ASP A 354 -5.28 12.27 24.08
C ASP A 354 -3.92 11.57 23.93
N ASP A 355 -2.90 12.28 23.43
CA ASP A 355 -1.55 11.79 23.18
C ASP A 355 -1.47 10.63 22.17
N SER A 356 -2.58 10.30 21.50
CA SER A 356 -2.63 9.28 20.45
C SER A 356 -1.89 9.74 19.20
N PRO A 357 -1.31 8.84 18.39
CA PRO A 357 -0.65 9.22 17.14
C PRO A 357 -1.59 9.99 16.21
N TYR A 358 -1.10 11.10 15.67
CA TYR A 358 -1.72 11.79 14.54
C TYR A 358 -1.42 11.01 13.26
N ARG A 359 -2.43 10.84 12.42
CA ARG A 359 -2.37 9.94 11.27
C ARG A 359 -2.93 10.64 10.04
N ILE A 360 -2.31 10.35 8.90
CA ILE A 360 -2.77 10.80 7.59
C ILE A 360 -3.28 9.58 6.84
N ASN A 361 -4.53 9.63 6.41
CA ASN A 361 -5.15 8.58 5.62
C ASN A 361 -4.92 8.86 4.13
N PHE A 362 -4.69 7.81 3.36
CA PHE A 362 -4.60 7.83 1.90
C PHE A 362 -5.77 7.05 1.34
N LYS A 363 -6.61 7.71 0.55
CA LYS A 363 -7.69 7.09 -0.22
C LYS A 363 -7.21 6.93 -1.66
N ILE A 364 -6.98 5.69 -2.07
CA ILE A 364 -6.47 5.34 -3.39
C ILE A 364 -7.65 4.80 -4.20
N ASP A 365 -8.23 5.66 -5.02
CA ASP A 365 -9.32 5.31 -5.92
C ASP A 365 -8.73 4.81 -7.24
N ILE A 366 -8.96 3.53 -7.54
CA ILE A 366 -8.45 2.86 -8.73
C ILE A 366 -9.62 2.53 -9.63
N ASP A 367 -9.71 3.19 -10.77
CA ASP A 367 -10.70 2.90 -11.81
C ASP A 367 -10.07 2.21 -13.02
N SER A 368 -10.87 1.41 -13.70
CA SER A 368 -10.52 0.81 -14.99
C SER A 368 -11.60 1.14 -16.00
N ASP A 369 -11.22 1.12 -17.28
CA ASP A 369 -12.24 1.03 -18.33
C ASP A 369 -13.12 -0.21 -18.10
N PRO A 370 -14.40 -0.17 -18.50
CA PRO A 370 -15.27 -1.33 -18.38
C PRO A 370 -14.70 -2.55 -19.09
N VAL A 371 -14.59 -3.66 -18.36
CA VAL A 371 -14.19 -4.96 -18.89
C VAL A 371 -15.27 -5.98 -18.57
N TYR A 372 -15.99 -6.42 -19.59
CA TYR A 372 -16.88 -7.56 -19.53
C TYR A 372 -16.13 -8.77 -20.04
N ALA A 373 -16.04 -9.83 -19.25
CA ALA A 373 -15.31 -11.02 -19.58
C ALA A 373 -16.23 -12.24 -19.69
N ARG A 374 -15.93 -13.10 -20.67
CA ARG A 374 -16.73 -14.30 -20.97
C ARG A 374 -15.84 -15.44 -21.43
N LEU A 375 -16.18 -16.66 -21.05
CA LEU A 375 -15.62 -17.87 -21.65
C LEU A 375 -16.36 -18.22 -22.95
N GLU A 376 -15.60 -18.40 -24.02
CA GLU A 376 -16.13 -18.80 -25.33
C GLU A 376 -15.47 -20.09 -25.78
N TYR A 377 -16.32 -21.02 -26.21
CA TYR A 377 -15.92 -22.34 -26.67
C TYR A 377 -15.99 -22.38 -28.20
N ASP A 378 -14.84 -22.24 -28.84
CA ASP A 378 -14.73 -22.36 -30.29
C ASP A 378 -14.73 -23.86 -30.63
N ILE A 379 -15.91 -24.39 -30.97
CA ILE A 379 -16.12 -25.82 -31.25
C ILE A 379 -15.27 -26.24 -32.44
N THR A 380 -14.40 -27.22 -32.22
CA THR A 380 -13.53 -27.79 -33.25
C THR A 380 -14.05 -29.13 -33.75
N LYS A 381 -14.76 -29.87 -32.88
CA LYS A 381 -15.34 -31.17 -33.23
C LYS A 381 -16.60 -31.43 -32.41
N ASP A 382 -17.62 -31.97 -33.05
CA ASP A 382 -18.84 -32.40 -32.40
C ASP A 382 -19.21 -33.82 -32.84
N VAL A 383 -19.30 -34.75 -31.90
CA VAL A 383 -19.55 -36.17 -32.16
C VAL A 383 -20.88 -36.55 -31.51
N SER A 384 -21.92 -36.57 -32.35
CA SER A 384 -23.30 -36.82 -31.97
C SER A 384 -23.99 -37.76 -32.95
N SER A 385 -23.57 -39.04 -33.07
CA SER A 385 -24.31 -40.00 -33.91
C SER A 385 -24.06 -41.50 -33.68
N GLY A 386 -25.16 -42.22 -33.43
CA GLY A 386 -25.57 -43.47 -34.08
C GLY A 386 -24.86 -44.78 -33.73
N ASN A 387 -23.56 -44.88 -34.05
CA ASN A 387 -22.80 -46.14 -34.02
C ASN A 387 -21.48 -46.04 -33.23
N VAL A 388 -21.20 -44.87 -32.64
CA VAL A 388 -19.94 -44.62 -31.93
C VAL A 388 -20.14 -44.89 -30.43
N LYS A 389 -19.17 -45.58 -29.82
CA LYS A 389 -19.13 -45.88 -28.38
C LYS A 389 -19.01 -44.64 -27.49
N SER A 390 -18.86 -43.43 -28.06
CA SER A 390 -18.75 -42.19 -27.30
C SER A 390 -19.42 -40.97 -27.95
N TRP A 391 -19.97 -40.07 -27.12
CA TRP A 391 -20.48 -38.74 -27.50
C TRP A 391 -19.67 -37.65 -26.83
N TYR A 392 -19.17 -36.69 -27.61
CA TYR A 392 -18.36 -35.59 -27.09
C TYR A 392 -18.28 -34.38 -28.02
N THR A 393 -17.96 -33.23 -27.44
CA THR A 393 -17.59 -32.01 -28.17
C THR A 393 -16.20 -31.56 -27.73
N ASP A 394 -15.30 -31.36 -28.70
CA ASP A 394 -14.00 -30.73 -28.48
C ASP A 394 -14.07 -29.25 -28.89
N ALA A 395 -13.45 -28.37 -28.11
CA ALA A 395 -13.40 -26.93 -28.37
C ALA A 395 -12.08 -26.29 -27.94
N ASN A 396 -11.69 -25.20 -28.59
CA ASN A 396 -10.69 -24.29 -28.03
C ASN A 396 -11.41 -23.30 -27.11
N VAL A 397 -10.95 -23.19 -25.86
CA VAL A 397 -11.57 -22.35 -24.85
C VAL A 397 -10.79 -21.06 -24.73
N TYR A 398 -11.48 -19.94 -24.92
CA TYR A 398 -10.90 -18.60 -24.78
C TYR A 398 -11.65 -17.82 -23.71
N LEU A 399 -10.89 -17.04 -22.94
CA LEU A 399 -11.43 -15.93 -22.18
C LEU A 399 -11.38 -14.69 -23.08
N ARG A 400 -12.54 -14.11 -23.42
CA ARG A 400 -12.65 -12.93 -24.29
C ARG A 400 -13.12 -11.70 -23.52
N PHE A 401 -12.66 -10.52 -23.95
CA PHE A 401 -12.88 -9.25 -23.26
C PHE A 401 -13.66 -8.26 -24.12
N TYR A 402 -14.60 -7.56 -23.50
CA TYR A 402 -15.49 -6.60 -24.15
C TYR A 402 -15.63 -5.30 -23.35
N ALA A 403 -15.81 -4.18 -24.06
CA ALA A 403 -16.03 -2.86 -23.46
C ALA A 403 -17.50 -2.62 -23.06
N ASP A 404 -18.43 -3.46 -23.53
CA ASP A 404 -19.87 -3.30 -23.35
C ASP A 404 -20.56 -4.57 -22.84
N LYS A 405 -21.67 -4.39 -22.12
CA LYS A 405 -22.44 -5.49 -21.50
C LYS A 405 -23.01 -6.48 -22.53
N ALA A 406 -23.26 -6.02 -23.76
CA ALA A 406 -23.77 -6.85 -24.84
C ALA A 406 -22.68 -7.70 -25.51
N CYS A 407 -21.42 -7.53 -25.12
CA CYS A 407 -20.27 -8.20 -25.72
C CYS A 407 -20.15 -7.96 -27.24
N SER A 408 -20.38 -6.72 -27.69
CA SER A 408 -20.32 -6.34 -29.10
C SER A 408 -19.02 -5.64 -29.49
N ILE A 409 -18.35 -5.00 -28.54
CA ILE A 409 -17.12 -4.22 -28.74
C ILE A 409 -15.99 -4.94 -28.01
N LYS A 410 -15.10 -5.60 -28.75
CA LYS A 410 -13.91 -6.23 -28.16
C LYS A 410 -12.98 -5.18 -27.55
N THR A 411 -12.36 -5.49 -26.42
CA THR A 411 -11.40 -4.60 -25.74
C THR A 411 -10.18 -5.37 -25.26
N ILE A 412 -9.12 -4.67 -24.88
CA ILE A 412 -7.95 -5.27 -24.25
C ILE A 412 -8.11 -5.14 -22.74
N ALA A 413 -8.19 -6.28 -22.05
CA ALA A 413 -8.14 -6.27 -20.59
C ALA A 413 -6.71 -5.97 -20.11
N GLN A 414 -6.58 -5.07 -19.14
CA GLN A 414 -5.28 -4.75 -18.54
C GLN A 414 -4.71 -5.96 -17.80
N ASN A 415 -3.39 -6.15 -17.83
CA ASN A 415 -2.74 -7.35 -17.28
C ASN A 415 -2.83 -7.47 -15.75
N TYR A 416 -3.12 -6.37 -15.03
CA TYR A 416 -3.33 -6.41 -13.58
C TYR A 416 -4.69 -7.02 -13.20
N ILE A 417 -5.62 -7.17 -14.15
CA ILE A 417 -6.91 -7.81 -13.91
C ILE A 417 -6.68 -9.32 -13.80
N GLY A 418 -7.00 -9.88 -12.64
CA GLY A 418 -6.96 -11.32 -12.38
C GLY A 418 -8.34 -11.94 -12.58
N PHE A 419 -8.47 -12.77 -13.62
CA PHE A 419 -9.71 -13.46 -13.97
C PHE A 419 -9.78 -14.81 -13.25
N ASN A 420 -10.80 -14.98 -12.42
CA ASN A 420 -10.97 -16.15 -11.55
C ASN A 420 -11.71 -17.24 -12.32
N ILE A 421 -11.02 -18.31 -12.69
CA ILE A 421 -11.61 -19.41 -13.45
C ILE A 421 -11.54 -20.68 -12.62
N ASN A 422 -12.66 -21.40 -12.56
CA ASN A 422 -12.74 -22.73 -11.98
C ASN A 422 -12.89 -23.76 -13.09
N ARG A 423 -12.31 -24.94 -12.89
CA ARG A 423 -12.64 -26.13 -13.69
C ARG A 423 -13.54 -27.03 -12.87
N LEU A 424 -14.71 -27.34 -13.41
CA LEU A 424 -15.67 -28.25 -12.80
C LEU A 424 -15.68 -29.54 -13.60
N ILE A 425 -15.39 -30.66 -12.92
CA ILE A 425 -15.51 -31.99 -13.49
C ILE A 425 -16.61 -32.72 -12.74
N LEU A 426 -17.66 -33.11 -13.46
CA LEU A 426 -18.78 -33.88 -12.94
C LEU A 426 -18.74 -35.28 -13.55
N GLN A 427 -18.76 -36.31 -12.70
CA GLN A 427 -18.83 -37.70 -13.14
C GLN A 427 -20.10 -38.39 -12.63
N GLN A 428 -20.80 -39.06 -13.55
CA GLN A 428 -22.03 -39.79 -13.25
C GLN A 428 -22.01 -41.18 -13.87
N TYR A 429 -22.40 -42.16 -13.06
CA TYR A 429 -22.60 -43.53 -13.50
C TYR A 429 -24.07 -43.77 -13.82
N VAL A 430 -24.31 -44.13 -15.08
CA VAL A 430 -25.64 -44.50 -15.57
C VAL A 430 -25.74 -46.02 -15.53
N GLY A 431 -26.69 -46.53 -14.75
CA GLY A 431 -26.96 -47.96 -14.62
C GLY A 431 -27.79 -48.50 -15.79
N PRO A 432 -28.05 -49.83 -15.81
CA PRO A 432 -28.89 -50.45 -16.82
C PRO A 432 -30.25 -49.75 -16.93
N ASN A 433 -30.80 -49.62 -18.16
CA ASN A 433 -32.03 -48.89 -18.47
C ASN A 433 -32.01 -47.38 -18.19
N TYR A 434 -30.84 -46.72 -18.22
CA TYR A 434 -30.67 -45.28 -17.94
C TYR A 434 -31.09 -44.86 -16.53
N SER A 435 -31.06 -45.79 -15.57
CA SER A 435 -31.30 -45.47 -14.17
C SER A 435 -30.12 -44.68 -13.60
N VAL A 436 -30.36 -43.41 -13.25
CA VAL A 436 -29.34 -42.53 -12.68
C VAL A 436 -29.05 -42.97 -11.24
N SER A 437 -27.93 -43.66 -11.03
CA SER A 437 -27.40 -43.86 -9.68
C SER A 437 -26.64 -42.59 -9.29
N LYS A 438 -27.10 -41.90 -8.23
CA LYS A 438 -26.56 -40.66 -7.62
C LYS A 438 -25.20 -40.19 -8.18
N ALA A 439 -25.08 -38.94 -8.65
CA ALA A 439 -23.81 -38.31 -9.03
C ALA A 439 -22.75 -38.58 -7.95
N ARG A 440 -21.63 -39.23 -8.31
CA ARG A 440 -20.68 -39.74 -7.30
C ARG A 440 -19.46 -38.87 -7.11
N GLU A 441 -19.13 -37.97 -8.03
CA GLU A 441 -17.95 -37.13 -7.85
C GLU A 441 -18.09 -35.78 -8.57
N VAL A 442 -18.11 -34.71 -7.77
CA VAL A 442 -17.90 -33.33 -8.23
C VAL A 442 -16.48 -32.96 -7.84
N LYS A 443 -15.58 -32.88 -8.82
CA LYS A 443 -14.23 -32.38 -8.59
C LYS A 443 -14.16 -30.94 -9.09
N LEU A 444 -14.16 -30.00 -8.14
CA LEU A 444 -13.82 -28.62 -8.42
C LEU A 444 -12.28 -28.51 -8.43
N ASP A 445 -11.68 -28.52 -9.61
CA ASP A 445 -10.23 -28.37 -9.73
C ASP A 445 -9.88 -26.88 -9.70
N GLN A 446 -9.16 -26.51 -8.63
CA GLN A 446 -8.30 -25.34 -8.44
C GLN A 446 -8.90 -23.95 -8.79
N ASN A 447 -8.87 -23.04 -7.82
CA ASN A 447 -9.09 -21.62 -8.06
C ASN A 447 -7.94 -21.06 -8.91
N LEU A 448 -8.08 -21.04 -10.23
CA LEU A 448 -7.06 -20.49 -11.14
C LEU A 448 -7.31 -18.99 -11.34
N THR A 449 -6.25 -18.19 -11.25
CA THR A 449 -6.27 -16.78 -11.60
C THR A 449 -5.46 -16.55 -12.86
N PHE A 450 -6.11 -16.09 -13.92
CA PHE A 450 -5.47 -15.79 -15.20
C PHE A 450 -5.29 -14.28 -15.36
N HIS A 451 -4.15 -13.89 -15.91
CA HIS A 451 -3.84 -12.50 -16.26
C HIS A 451 -3.64 -12.40 -17.77
N ASN A 452 -4.14 -11.32 -18.39
CA ASN A 452 -4.01 -11.11 -19.83
C ASN A 452 -2.57 -10.78 -20.25
N GLN A 453 -1.69 -11.78 -20.25
CA GLN A 453 -0.27 -11.62 -20.58
C GLN A 453 -0.04 -11.34 -22.07
N THR A 454 -0.97 -11.80 -22.94
CA THR A 454 -0.90 -11.57 -24.39
C THR A 454 -1.12 -10.11 -24.76
N LYS A 455 -1.70 -9.31 -23.85
CA LYS A 455 -2.19 -7.94 -24.11
C LYS A 455 -3.16 -7.89 -25.30
N GLY A 456 -3.81 -9.02 -25.59
CA GLY A 456 -4.78 -9.16 -26.67
C GLY A 456 -6.21 -8.94 -26.19
N ILE A 457 -7.15 -9.08 -27.12
CA ILE A 457 -8.60 -9.04 -26.85
C ILE A 457 -9.15 -10.38 -26.33
N GLU A 458 -8.29 -11.39 -26.23
CA GLU A 458 -8.60 -12.72 -25.75
C GLU A 458 -7.35 -13.39 -25.15
N TYR A 459 -7.60 -14.37 -24.28
CA TYR A 459 -6.58 -15.19 -23.65
C TYR A 459 -6.95 -16.68 -23.78
N PRO A 460 -6.07 -17.53 -24.35
CA PRO A 460 -6.36 -18.96 -24.51
C PRO A 460 -6.32 -19.68 -23.15
N ILE A 461 -7.39 -20.41 -22.85
CA ILE A 461 -7.51 -21.22 -21.62
C ILE A 461 -7.10 -22.67 -21.89
N ALA A 462 -7.63 -23.27 -22.96
CA ALA A 462 -7.33 -24.66 -23.33
C ALA A 462 -7.52 -24.87 -24.84
N TYR A 463 -6.72 -25.74 -25.44
CA TYR A 463 -6.86 -26.15 -26.84
C TYR A 463 -7.34 -27.59 -26.92
N GLY A 464 -8.30 -27.87 -27.81
CA GLY A 464 -8.89 -29.22 -27.95
C GLY A 464 -9.53 -29.75 -26.67
N HIS A 465 -10.09 -28.87 -25.84
CA HIS A 465 -10.75 -29.21 -24.59
C HIS A 465 -12.04 -29.98 -24.86
N ARG A 466 -12.17 -31.17 -24.24
CA ARG A 466 -13.37 -32.00 -24.35
C ARG A 466 -14.35 -31.65 -23.24
N MET A 467 -15.53 -31.15 -23.59
CA MET A 467 -16.54 -30.68 -22.62
C MET A 467 -17.37 -31.81 -22.02
N THR A 468 -17.70 -32.82 -22.81
CA THR A 468 -18.52 -33.95 -22.36
C THR A 468 -18.00 -35.21 -23.01
N GLU A 469 -17.95 -36.30 -22.27
CA GLU A 469 -17.72 -37.62 -22.82
C GLU A 469 -18.65 -38.65 -22.18
N THR A 470 -19.47 -39.29 -23.00
CA THR A 470 -20.18 -40.52 -22.63
C THR A 470 -19.42 -41.70 -23.22
N ILE A 471 -19.22 -42.79 -22.48
CA ILE A 471 -18.69 -44.06 -23.03
C ILE A 471 -19.70 -45.18 -22.80
N GLY A 472 -20.27 -45.73 -23.87
CA GLY A 472 -21.18 -46.87 -23.85
C GLY A 472 -20.42 -48.19 -24.01
N THR A 473 -20.56 -49.11 -23.05
CA THR A 473 -20.09 -50.49 -23.23
C THR A 473 -21.23 -51.36 -23.77
N THR A 474 -21.06 -51.87 -24.99
CA THR A 474 -21.92 -52.92 -25.54
C THR A 474 -21.76 -54.16 -24.67
N TYR A 475 -22.66 -54.34 -23.69
CA TYR A 475 -23.18 -55.63 -23.20
C TYR A 475 -24.01 -55.47 -21.88
N LEU A 476 -24.02 -54.31 -21.21
CA LEU A 476 -24.77 -54.14 -19.94
C LEU A 476 -25.37 -52.73 -19.68
N ASP A 477 -25.54 -51.86 -20.68
CA ASP A 477 -26.14 -50.51 -20.53
C ASP A 477 -25.56 -49.68 -19.35
N ARG A 478 -24.26 -49.84 -19.08
CA ARG A 478 -23.54 -49.02 -18.11
C ARG A 478 -22.72 -47.98 -18.86
N GLY A 479 -23.05 -46.71 -18.63
CA GLY A 479 -22.35 -45.56 -19.20
C GLY A 479 -21.66 -44.75 -18.11
N ASN A 480 -20.43 -44.29 -18.37
CA ASN A 480 -19.82 -43.22 -17.58
C ASN A 480 -20.02 -41.90 -18.34
N TRP A 481 -20.58 -40.91 -17.66
CA TRP A 481 -20.77 -39.55 -18.19
C TRP A 481 -19.83 -38.63 -17.44
N THR A 482 -18.96 -37.94 -18.18
CA THR A 482 -18.09 -36.90 -17.64
C THR A 482 -18.41 -35.57 -18.30
N ASN A 483 -18.72 -34.55 -17.51
CA ASN A 483 -18.83 -33.15 -17.93
C ASN A 483 -17.65 -32.38 -17.35
N ASP A 484 -16.93 -31.63 -18.17
CA ASP A 484 -15.71 -30.91 -17.82
C ASP A 484 -15.75 -29.50 -18.43
N HIS A 485 -15.98 -28.51 -17.57
CA HIS A 485 -16.21 -27.13 -18.00
C HIS A 485 -15.37 -26.14 -17.21
N PHE A 486 -15.03 -25.04 -17.87
CA PHE A 486 -14.50 -23.85 -17.21
C PHE A 486 -15.62 -22.87 -16.90
N TYR A 487 -15.57 -22.27 -15.71
CA TYR A 487 -16.49 -21.24 -15.26
C TYR A 487 -15.72 -20.00 -14.82
N LEU A 488 -16.11 -18.84 -15.34
CA LEU A 488 -15.58 -17.55 -14.92
C LEU A 488 -16.39 -17.05 -13.72
N ARG A 489 -15.72 -16.81 -12.60
CA ARG A 489 -16.34 -16.27 -11.38
C ARG A 489 -16.22 -14.76 -11.33
N ALA A 490 -17.01 -14.15 -10.46
CA ALA A 490 -16.85 -12.74 -10.14
C ALA A 490 -15.43 -12.45 -9.63
N GLY A 491 -14.94 -11.27 -9.97
CA GLY A 491 -13.66 -10.78 -9.50
C GLY A 491 -13.64 -9.27 -9.48
N LYS A 492 -12.43 -8.71 -9.46
CA LYS A 492 -12.23 -7.27 -9.32
C LYS A 492 -11.77 -6.70 -10.66
N PHE A 493 -12.29 -5.52 -11.02
CA PHE A 493 -12.05 -4.83 -12.31
C PHE A 493 -12.69 -5.48 -13.55
N TYR A 494 -13.63 -6.39 -13.39
CA TYR A 494 -14.41 -6.91 -14.51
C TYR A 494 -15.80 -7.37 -14.07
N GLN A 495 -16.71 -7.49 -15.03
CA GLN A 495 -17.99 -8.15 -14.87
C GLN A 495 -18.05 -9.44 -15.69
N VAL A 496 -18.61 -10.49 -15.10
CA VAL A 496 -18.80 -11.78 -15.77
C VAL A 496 -20.00 -11.73 -16.71
N ARG A 497 -19.87 -12.36 -17.87
CA ARG A 497 -20.98 -12.63 -18.79
C ARG A 497 -21.15 -14.14 -18.99
N PRO A 498 -22.39 -14.62 -19.22
CA PRO A 498 -22.66 -16.04 -19.44
C PRO A 498 -21.84 -16.60 -20.59
N PRO A 499 -21.27 -17.82 -20.50
CA PRO A 499 -20.42 -18.39 -21.54
C PRO A 499 -21.15 -18.58 -22.88
N ILE A 500 -20.40 -18.63 -23.99
CA ILE A 500 -20.93 -18.94 -25.34
C ILE A 500 -20.46 -20.33 -25.77
N ASN A 501 -21.36 -21.08 -26.42
CA ASN A 501 -21.11 -22.40 -27.01
C ASN A 501 -20.64 -23.47 -26.01
N MET A 502 -20.81 -23.23 -24.71
CA MET A 502 -20.61 -24.23 -23.68
C MET A 502 -21.74 -25.25 -23.77
N LYS A 503 -21.45 -26.43 -24.33
CA LYS A 503 -22.44 -27.51 -24.46
C LYS A 503 -22.50 -28.36 -23.20
N TYR A 504 -23.67 -28.99 -22.96
CA TYR A 504 -23.88 -30.00 -21.92
C TYR A 504 -23.58 -29.49 -20.51
N THR A 505 -24.12 -28.32 -20.17
CA THR A 505 -23.92 -27.64 -18.88
C THR A 505 -24.48 -28.42 -17.68
N CYS A 506 -25.28 -29.46 -17.96
CA CYS A 506 -26.04 -30.24 -17.00
C CYS A 506 -26.05 -31.74 -17.36
N PHE A 507 -26.51 -32.60 -16.44
CA PHE A 507 -26.83 -34.01 -16.75
C PHE A 507 -28.18 -34.11 -17.48
N ILE A 508 -28.27 -35.00 -18.47
CA ILE A 508 -29.50 -35.27 -19.24
C ILE A 508 -30.20 -36.48 -18.61
N ASP A 509 -31.43 -36.33 -18.13
CA ASP A 509 -32.31 -37.47 -17.86
C ASP A 509 -32.92 -37.96 -19.18
N TYR A 510 -32.49 -39.15 -19.62
CA TYR A 510 -32.88 -39.73 -20.89
C TYR A 510 -34.38 -40.07 -20.97
N HIS A 511 -35.07 -40.25 -19.84
CA HIS A 511 -36.50 -40.62 -19.81
C HIS A 511 -37.45 -39.43 -19.84
N ASN A 512 -37.01 -38.24 -19.41
CA ASN A 512 -37.89 -37.07 -19.28
C ASN A 512 -37.57 -35.90 -20.24
N GLN A 513 -36.50 -35.97 -21.04
CA GLN A 513 -36.02 -34.86 -21.89
C GLN A 513 -35.83 -33.51 -21.15
N ASN A 514 -35.86 -33.52 -19.83
CA ASN A 514 -35.65 -32.33 -19.02
C ASN A 514 -34.16 -32.26 -18.68
N GLU A 515 -33.51 -31.16 -19.07
CA GLU A 515 -32.23 -30.77 -18.51
C GLU A 515 -32.43 -30.53 -17.00
N TYR A 516 -31.68 -31.20 -16.15
CA TYR A 516 -31.60 -30.80 -14.74
C TYR A 516 -30.81 -29.50 -14.68
N ASP A 517 -31.46 -28.36 -14.40
CA ASP A 517 -30.77 -27.09 -14.22
C ASP A 517 -29.76 -27.20 -13.06
N CYS A 518 -28.47 -27.16 -13.38
CA CYS A 518 -27.40 -27.16 -12.38
C CYS A 518 -27.22 -25.76 -11.75
N SER A 519 -28.09 -24.79 -12.03
CA SER A 519 -28.19 -23.53 -11.27
C SER A 519 -28.45 -23.75 -9.77
N ASP A 520 -28.94 -24.93 -9.38
CA ASP A 520 -29.21 -25.28 -7.98
C ASP A 520 -27.98 -25.79 -7.21
N PHE A 521 -26.82 -25.95 -7.87
CA PHE A 521 -25.55 -26.20 -7.19
C PHE A 521 -24.79 -24.87 -7.05
N GLU A 522 -25.11 -24.12 -5.99
CA GLU A 522 -24.33 -22.96 -5.52
C GLU A 522 -22.86 -23.32 -5.20
#